data_AF-A0A7S1EQC7-F1
#
_entry.id   AF-A0A7S1EQC7-F1
#
_cell.length_a   1.000
_cell.length_b   1.000
_cell.length_c   1.000
_cell.angle_alpha   90.00
_cell.angle_beta   90.00
_cell.angle_gamma   90.00
#
_symmetry.space_group_name_H-M   'P 1'
#
loop_
_entity.id
_entity.type
_entity.pdbx_description
1 polymer ?
#
loop_
_entity_poly.entity_id
_entity_poly.type
_entity_poly.pdbx_seq_one_letter_code
_entity_poly.pdbx_strand_id
1 'polypeptide(L)'
;DVEVSMGDDGGDSTLIGVQKNDLNISCTELLVVYDFDHTIFNKNSDLVPFEKLEPALLDTIMKQSKDGVSWTSVIHDALGALSRLGYTDEHIFHALYDSPLTDGFQELLISVNAMPNASQIIISDANVLFITRILDKHQLMSTVDSITSNIAVVRNNRIHLSPYSDPSTESPIPFRCKNCPNNL
;
A
#
# COMPACT_ATOMS: atom_id res chain seq x y z
N ASP A 1 -35.56 -2.03 -78.98
CA ASP A 1 -36.05 -0.64 -79.07
C ASP A 1 -35.16 0.31 -78.29
N VAL A 2 -34.60 1.26 -79.06
CA VAL A 2 -34.00 2.57 -78.71
C VAL A 2 -32.59 2.61 -78.08
N GLU A 3 -31.71 3.32 -78.82
CA GLU A 3 -30.31 3.71 -78.58
C GLU A 3 -30.13 4.92 -77.61
N VAL A 4 -28.86 5.33 -77.44
CA VAL A 4 -28.31 6.69 -77.14
C VAL A 4 -28.02 6.97 -75.66
N SER A 5 -26.88 7.51 -75.20
CA SER A 5 -25.55 7.85 -75.74
C SER A 5 -24.54 7.98 -74.59
N MET A 6 -23.25 7.96 -74.93
CA MET A 6 -22.15 8.42 -74.10
C MET A 6 -22.25 9.92 -73.78
N GLY A 7 -21.75 10.29 -72.60
CA GLY A 7 -21.41 11.65 -72.18
C GLY A 7 -20.38 11.55 -71.06
N ASP A 8 -19.13 11.88 -71.41
CA ASP A 8 -17.95 11.97 -70.56
C ASP A 8 -17.95 13.35 -69.86
N ASP A 9 -17.64 13.43 -68.57
CA ASP A 9 -16.89 14.59 -68.06
C ASP A 9 -16.36 14.34 -66.64
N GLY A 10 -15.07 14.65 -66.48
CA GLY A 10 -14.27 14.42 -65.29
C GLY A 10 -14.74 15.18 -64.06
N GLY A 11 -14.52 14.54 -62.91
CA GLY A 11 -14.63 15.12 -61.60
C GLY A 11 -13.77 14.34 -60.63
N ASP A 12 -12.49 14.69 -60.58
CA ASP A 12 -11.58 14.34 -59.49
C ASP A 12 -12.23 14.72 -58.16
N SER A 13 -12.57 13.70 -57.39
CA SER A 13 -12.77 13.78 -55.96
C SER A 13 -12.24 12.47 -55.43
N THR A 14 -10.91 12.42 -55.39
CA THR A 14 -10.19 11.53 -54.50
C THR A 14 -10.78 11.74 -53.10
N LEU A 15 -11.75 10.90 -52.72
CA LEU A 15 -12.24 10.82 -51.34
C LEU A 15 -11.05 10.29 -50.54
N ILE A 16 -10.22 11.23 -50.07
CA ILE A 16 -9.21 11.01 -49.05
C ILE A 16 -9.95 10.30 -47.94
N GLY A 17 -9.67 9.01 -47.80
CA GLY A 17 -10.13 8.22 -46.68
C GLY A 17 -9.75 8.97 -45.43
N VAL A 18 -10.75 9.52 -44.75
CA VAL A 18 -10.60 9.87 -43.35
C VAL A 18 -10.38 8.53 -42.67
N GLN A 19 -9.12 8.15 -42.47
CA GLN A 19 -8.78 7.21 -41.42
C GLN A 19 -9.36 7.83 -40.16
N LYS A 20 -10.48 7.26 -39.71
CA LYS A 20 -10.82 7.36 -38.29
C LYS A 20 -9.57 6.90 -37.58
N ASN A 21 -8.94 7.82 -36.87
CA ASN A 21 -7.96 7.47 -35.87
C ASN A 21 -8.69 6.55 -34.89
N ASP A 22 -8.62 5.25 -35.12
CA ASP A 22 -8.85 4.23 -34.12
C ASP A 22 -7.64 4.24 -33.17
N LEU A 23 -7.39 5.39 -32.56
CA LEU A 23 -6.85 5.40 -31.21
C LEU A 23 -8.03 4.96 -30.35
N ASN A 24 -8.24 3.65 -30.35
CA ASN A 24 -9.03 2.96 -29.36
C ASN A 24 -8.30 3.18 -28.03
N ILE A 25 -8.56 4.34 -27.41
CA ILE A 25 -8.16 4.58 -26.02
C ILE A 25 -9.05 3.64 -25.23
N SER A 26 -8.59 2.39 -25.10
CA SER A 26 -9.17 1.43 -24.17
C SER A 26 -9.12 2.06 -22.78
N CYS A 27 -10.19 1.84 -22.01
CA CYS A 27 -10.39 2.31 -20.64
C CYS A 27 -9.07 2.61 -19.91
N THR A 28 -8.90 3.86 -19.49
CA THR A 28 -7.80 4.27 -18.62
C THR A 28 -7.66 3.30 -17.46
N GLU A 29 -6.48 2.68 -17.32
CA GLU A 29 -6.16 1.85 -16.16
C GLU A 29 -6.17 2.74 -14.91
N LEU A 30 -6.99 2.39 -13.93
CA LEU A 30 -7.08 3.08 -12.65
C LEU A 30 -6.10 2.43 -11.67
N LEU A 31 -5.11 3.19 -11.19
CA LEU A 31 -4.30 2.77 -10.04
C LEU A 31 -4.75 3.53 -8.79
N VAL A 32 -5.17 2.79 -7.77
CA VAL A 32 -5.46 3.33 -6.44
C VAL A 32 -4.33 2.98 -5.49
N VAL A 33 -3.82 3.98 -4.78
CA VAL A 33 -2.72 3.81 -3.82
C VAL A 33 -3.22 4.25 -2.45
N TYR A 34 -3.07 3.39 -1.46
CA TYR A 34 -3.47 3.68 -0.08
C TYR A 34 -2.26 3.72 0.84
N ASP A 35 -2.30 4.64 1.79
CA ASP A 35 -1.62 4.44 3.07
C ASP A 35 -2.41 3.42 3.92
N PHE A 36 -1.84 2.94 5.02
CA PHE A 36 -2.47 1.93 5.88
C PHE A 36 -2.93 2.49 7.22
N ASP A 37 -2.01 2.93 8.07
CA ASP A 37 -2.33 3.44 9.40
C ASP A 37 -3.15 4.73 9.30
N HIS A 38 -4.20 4.85 10.13
CA HIS A 38 -5.19 5.93 10.06
C HIS A 38 -5.90 6.10 8.69
N THR A 39 -5.74 5.14 7.78
CA THR A 39 -6.35 5.13 6.44
C THR A 39 -7.22 3.87 6.28
N ILE A 40 -6.62 2.70 6.01
CA ILE A 40 -7.33 1.42 5.97
C ILE A 40 -7.61 0.91 7.38
N PHE A 41 -6.59 0.99 8.25
CA PHE A 41 -6.70 0.63 9.65
C PHE A 41 -6.93 1.88 10.49
N ASN A 42 -7.91 1.85 11.40
CA ASN A 42 -8.36 3.07 12.09
C ASN A 42 -7.39 3.55 13.21
N LYS A 43 -6.20 2.95 13.29
CA LYS A 43 -5.20 3.22 14.32
C LYS A 43 -3.81 3.24 13.71
N ASN A 44 -2.84 3.68 14.51
CA ASN A 44 -1.43 3.40 14.29
C ASN A 44 -1.17 1.94 14.70
N SER A 45 -0.84 1.08 13.74
CA SER A 45 -0.65 -0.36 13.95
C SER A 45 0.60 -0.69 14.76
N ASP A 46 1.63 0.16 14.73
CA ASP A 46 2.82 -0.01 15.58
C ASP A 46 2.49 0.16 17.07
N LEU A 47 1.54 1.04 17.42
CA LEU A 47 1.23 1.36 18.81
C LEU A 47 0.21 0.40 19.46
N VAL A 48 -0.70 -0.19 18.68
CA VAL A 48 -1.76 -1.07 19.18
C VAL A 48 -1.25 -2.22 20.07
N PRO A 49 -0.17 -2.94 19.74
CA PRO A 49 0.36 -3.99 20.60
C PRO A 49 0.71 -3.48 22.00
N PHE A 50 1.28 -2.28 22.10
CA PHE A 50 1.68 -1.69 23.38
C PHE A 50 0.48 -1.11 24.12
N GLU A 51 -0.46 -0.45 23.43
CA GLU A 51 -1.71 0.02 24.03
C GLU A 51 -2.50 -1.09 24.72
N LYS A 52 -2.44 -2.33 24.20
CA LYS A 52 -3.26 -3.45 24.69
C LYS A 52 -2.51 -4.40 25.61
N LEU A 53 -1.24 -4.68 25.34
CA LEU A 53 -0.48 -5.71 26.07
C LEU A 53 0.40 -5.10 27.17
N GLU A 54 1.04 -3.95 26.91
CA GLU A 54 1.97 -3.35 27.87
C GLU A 54 2.01 -1.81 27.73
N PRO A 55 1.01 -1.09 28.26
CA PRO A 55 0.91 0.37 28.11
C PRO A 55 2.09 1.13 28.72
N ALA A 56 2.79 0.54 29.70
CA ALA A 56 3.95 1.16 30.33
C ALA A 56 5.13 1.38 29.36
N LEU A 57 5.18 0.64 28.23
CA LEU A 57 6.21 0.85 27.21
C LEU A 57 5.96 2.10 26.35
N LEU A 58 4.74 2.64 26.30
CA LEU A 58 4.41 3.81 25.45
C LEU A 58 5.22 5.05 25.83
N ASP A 59 5.41 5.32 27.11
CA ASP A 59 6.23 6.45 27.56
C ASP A 59 7.68 6.33 27.09
N THR A 60 8.22 5.10 27.10
CA THR A 60 9.58 4.82 26.62
C THR A 60 9.69 5.01 25.11
N ILE A 61 8.71 4.49 24.35
CA ILE A 61 8.62 4.66 22.89
C ILE A 61 8.62 6.14 22.52
N MET A 62 7.71 6.90 23.13
CA MET A 62 7.55 8.33 22.84
C MET A 62 8.77 9.14 23.24
N LYS A 63 9.42 8.78 24.36
CA LYS A 63 10.66 9.42 24.78
C LYS A 63 11.80 9.16 23.80
N GLN A 64 12.05 7.91 23.42
CA GLN A 64 13.13 7.58 22.49
C GLN A 64 12.94 8.24 21.11
N SER A 65 11.71 8.29 20.62
CA SER A 65 11.39 9.00 19.37
C SER A 65 11.68 10.50 19.49
N LYS A 66 11.29 11.14 20.61
CA LYS A 66 11.63 12.56 20.88
C LYS A 66 13.13 12.81 21.00
N ASP A 67 13.88 11.83 21.51
CA ASP A 67 15.34 11.87 21.62
C ASP A 67 16.04 11.66 20.24
N GLY A 68 15.27 11.54 19.15
CA GLY A 68 15.78 11.50 17.78
C GLY A 68 16.13 10.10 17.27
N VAL A 69 15.76 9.04 18.00
CA VAL A 69 15.90 7.66 17.52
C VAL A 69 14.86 7.41 16.42
N SER A 70 15.27 6.76 15.33
CA SER A 70 14.36 6.40 14.24
C SER A 70 13.17 5.60 14.76
N TRP A 71 11.96 5.96 14.33
CA TRP A 71 10.71 5.31 14.75
C TRP A 71 10.77 3.79 14.57
N THR A 72 11.20 3.31 13.41
CA THR A 72 11.34 1.88 13.11
C THR A 72 12.27 1.16 14.09
N SER A 73 13.35 1.82 14.52
CA SER A 73 14.27 1.26 15.52
C SER A 73 13.64 1.22 16.92
N VAL A 74 12.92 2.30 17.30
CA VAL A 74 12.18 2.34 18.57
C VAL A 74 11.15 1.21 18.63
N ILE A 75 10.36 1.03 17.57
CA ILE A 75 9.35 -0.03 17.50
C ILE A 75 10.00 -1.42 17.47
N HIS A 76 11.12 -1.62 16.76
CA HIS A 76 11.88 -2.87 16.80
C HIS A 76 12.27 -3.26 18.23
N ASP A 77 12.85 -2.32 18.98
CA ASP A 77 13.33 -2.56 20.34
C ASP A 77 12.17 -2.82 21.31
N ALA A 78 11.06 -2.09 21.13
CA ALA A 78 9.85 -2.26 21.92
C ALA A 78 9.17 -3.62 21.65
N LEU A 79 9.10 -4.08 20.40
CA LEU A 79 8.65 -5.44 20.07
C LEU A 79 9.56 -6.51 20.71
N GLY A 80 10.86 -6.24 20.76
CA GLY A 80 11.81 -7.06 21.52
C GLY A 80 11.53 -7.07 23.03
N ALA A 81 11.06 -5.95 23.60
CA ALA A 81 10.68 -5.87 25.00
C ALA A 81 9.44 -6.71 25.32
N LEU A 82 8.41 -6.69 24.46
CA LEU A 82 7.24 -7.56 24.59
C LEU A 82 7.63 -9.03 24.62
N SER A 83 8.52 -9.46 23.72
CA SER A 83 9.03 -10.84 23.70
C SER A 83 9.76 -11.22 24.99
N ARG A 84 10.58 -10.32 25.55
CA ARG A 84 11.25 -10.55 26.85
C ARG A 84 10.28 -10.64 28.03
N LEU A 85 9.12 -10.01 27.94
CA LEU A 85 8.04 -10.11 28.91
C LEU A 85 7.17 -11.37 28.73
N GLY A 86 7.44 -12.18 27.69
CA GLY A 86 6.74 -13.44 27.44
C GLY A 86 5.59 -13.35 26.44
N TYR A 87 5.37 -12.20 25.80
CA TYR A 87 4.38 -12.09 24.73
C TYR A 87 4.90 -12.71 23.42
N THR A 88 4.09 -13.57 22.79
CA THR A 88 4.38 -14.14 21.46
C THR A 88 3.84 -13.24 20.36
N ASP A 89 4.20 -13.54 19.11
CA ASP A 89 3.64 -12.88 17.94
C ASP A 89 2.13 -13.11 17.81
N GLU A 90 1.60 -14.25 18.24
CA GLU A 90 0.14 -14.46 18.27
C GLU A 90 -0.59 -13.54 19.25
N HIS A 91 0.01 -13.23 20.42
CA HIS A 91 -0.57 -12.23 21.33
C HIS A 91 -0.61 -10.85 20.67
N ILE A 92 0.44 -10.48 19.95
CA ILE A 92 0.54 -9.23 19.20
C ILE A 92 -0.52 -9.18 18.08
N PHE A 93 -0.68 -10.25 17.30
CA PHE A 93 -1.68 -10.30 16.24
C PHE A 93 -3.10 -10.24 16.78
N HIS A 94 -3.40 -10.92 17.90
CA HIS A 94 -4.72 -10.79 18.54
C HIS A 94 -5.01 -9.35 18.98
N ALA A 95 -4.02 -8.66 19.55
CA ALA A 95 -4.17 -7.25 19.90
C ALA A 95 -4.52 -6.40 18.67
N LEU A 96 -3.93 -6.66 17.51
CA LEU A 96 -4.26 -5.98 16.26
C LEU A 96 -5.69 -6.29 15.77
N TYR A 97 -6.12 -7.55 15.84
CA TYR A 97 -7.44 -7.99 15.37
C TYR A 97 -8.62 -7.41 16.14
N ASP A 98 -8.40 -7.04 17.40
CA ASP A 98 -9.39 -6.39 18.24
C ASP A 98 -9.60 -4.90 17.90
N SER A 99 -8.97 -4.39 16.83
CA SER A 99 -9.09 -3.00 16.39
C SER A 99 -9.77 -2.93 15.02
N PRO A 100 -10.70 -1.98 14.80
CA PRO A 100 -11.48 -1.93 13.58
C PRO A 100 -10.68 -1.36 12.40
N LEU A 101 -11.06 -1.77 11.20
CA LEU A 101 -10.77 -1.01 9.98
C LEU A 101 -11.49 0.35 10.05
N THR A 102 -11.04 1.31 9.25
CA THR A 102 -11.74 2.58 9.08
C THR A 102 -13.10 2.34 8.43
N ASP A 103 -14.13 3.05 8.91
CA ASP A 103 -15.50 2.89 8.40
C ASP A 103 -15.56 3.08 6.87
N GLY A 104 -16.16 2.12 6.16
CA GLY A 104 -16.32 2.15 4.70
C GLY A 104 -15.12 1.64 3.89
N PHE A 105 -13.95 1.43 4.50
CA PHE A 105 -12.77 0.98 3.76
C PHE A 105 -12.87 -0.46 3.28
N GLN A 106 -13.56 -1.33 4.03
CA GLN A 106 -13.79 -2.71 3.59
C GLN A 106 -14.60 -2.72 2.28
N GLU A 107 -15.69 -1.96 2.23
CA GLU A 107 -16.53 -1.83 1.03
C GLU A 107 -15.78 -1.17 -0.12
N LEU A 108 -14.94 -0.17 0.17
CA LEU A 108 -14.10 0.49 -0.83
C LEU A 108 -13.14 -0.50 -1.51
N LEU A 109 -12.37 -1.26 -0.72
CA LEU A 109 -11.39 -2.24 -1.23
C LEU A 109 -12.08 -3.31 -2.09
N ILE A 110 -13.24 -3.81 -1.64
CA ILE A 110 -14.04 -4.78 -2.40
C ILE A 110 -14.55 -4.15 -3.71
N SER A 111 -15.01 -2.90 -3.66
CA SER A 111 -15.58 -2.21 -4.82
C SER A 111 -14.53 -1.94 -5.90
N VAL A 112 -13.35 -1.45 -5.51
CA VAL A 112 -12.24 -1.20 -6.44
C VAL A 112 -11.76 -2.51 -7.08
N ASN A 113 -11.63 -3.58 -6.29
CA ASN A 113 -11.26 -4.91 -6.80
C ASN A 113 -12.26 -5.48 -7.83
N ALA A 114 -13.54 -5.08 -7.75
CA ALA A 114 -14.56 -5.50 -8.70
C ALA A 114 -14.59 -4.66 -9.99
N MET A 115 -13.87 -3.53 -10.05
CA MET A 115 -13.85 -2.68 -11.23
C MET A 115 -12.97 -3.30 -12.32
N PRO A 116 -13.45 -3.37 -13.58
CA PRO A 116 -12.60 -3.76 -14.68
C PRO A 116 -11.53 -2.69 -14.93
N ASN A 117 -10.28 -3.13 -15.12
CA ASN A 117 -9.12 -2.27 -15.37
C ASN A 117 -8.73 -1.36 -14.19
N ALA A 118 -8.93 -1.82 -12.95
CA ALA A 118 -8.39 -1.18 -11.76
C ALA A 118 -7.34 -2.07 -11.08
N SER A 119 -6.30 -1.44 -10.56
CA SER A 119 -5.34 -2.03 -9.63
C SER A 119 -5.32 -1.21 -8.35
N GLN A 120 -5.10 -1.87 -7.23
CA GLN A 120 -4.98 -1.20 -5.95
C GLN A 120 -3.84 -1.75 -5.11
N ILE A 121 -3.02 -0.84 -4.60
CA ILE A 121 -1.79 -1.16 -3.87
C ILE A 121 -1.74 -0.40 -2.55
N ILE A 122 -0.94 -0.90 -1.61
CA ILE A 122 -0.65 -0.24 -0.34
C ILE A 122 0.80 0.21 -0.35
N ILE A 123 1.04 1.49 -0.06
CA ILE A 123 2.35 2.06 0.22
C ILE A 123 2.24 2.77 1.56
N SER A 124 2.93 2.26 2.59
CA SER A 124 2.78 2.74 3.96
C SER A 124 4.09 2.64 4.74
N ASP A 125 4.27 3.51 5.72
CA ASP A 125 5.38 3.47 6.68
C ASP A 125 5.11 2.57 7.90
N ALA A 126 4.00 1.82 7.91
CA ALA A 126 3.72 0.74 8.86
C ALA A 126 4.70 -0.45 8.64
N ASN A 127 4.23 -1.70 8.70
CA ASN A 127 5.04 -2.86 8.31
C ASN A 127 4.24 -3.96 7.62
N VAL A 128 4.89 -4.64 6.67
CA VAL A 128 4.25 -5.66 5.80
C VAL A 128 3.59 -6.77 6.62
N LEU A 129 4.21 -7.21 7.71
CA LEU A 129 3.67 -8.30 8.54
C LEU A 129 2.33 -7.92 9.16
N PHE A 130 2.22 -6.73 9.75
CA PHE A 130 0.97 -6.27 10.36
C PHE A 130 -0.11 -6.04 9.31
N ILE A 131 0.23 -5.36 8.21
CA ILE A 131 -0.71 -5.11 7.10
C ILE A 131 -1.29 -6.43 6.61
N THR A 132 -0.43 -7.40 6.26
CA THR A 132 -0.86 -8.71 5.76
C THR A 132 -1.74 -9.44 6.76
N ARG A 133 -1.34 -9.49 8.05
CA ARG A 133 -2.12 -10.18 9.08
C ARG A 133 -3.50 -9.57 9.29
N ILE A 134 -3.61 -8.24 9.26
CA ILE A 134 -4.88 -7.53 9.43
C ILE A 134 -5.76 -7.77 8.19
N LEU A 135 -5.23 -7.61 6.98
CA LEU A 135 -6.00 -7.86 5.76
C LEU A 135 -6.47 -9.33 5.67
N ASP A 136 -5.63 -10.29 6.06
CA ASP A 136 -5.99 -11.72 6.09
C ASP A 136 -7.16 -11.97 7.06
N LYS A 137 -7.09 -11.38 8.26
CA LYS A 137 -8.15 -11.50 9.26
C LYS A 137 -9.50 -11.01 8.74
N HIS A 138 -9.49 -9.96 7.91
CA HIS A 138 -10.68 -9.37 7.28
C HIS A 138 -11.02 -9.98 5.92
N GLN A 139 -10.29 -10.99 5.43
CA GLN A 139 -10.47 -11.62 4.12
C GLN A 139 -10.31 -10.63 2.95
N LEU A 140 -9.38 -9.66 3.10
CA LEU A 140 -9.10 -8.60 2.14
C LEU A 140 -7.75 -8.74 1.44
N MET A 141 -6.91 -9.72 1.80
CA MET A 141 -5.60 -9.88 1.15
C MET A 141 -5.71 -10.09 -0.37
N SER A 142 -6.76 -10.75 -0.84
CA SER A 142 -6.98 -10.97 -2.28
C SER A 142 -7.49 -9.75 -3.03
N THR A 143 -7.82 -8.65 -2.35
CA THR A 143 -8.29 -7.42 -3.01
C THR A 143 -7.13 -6.49 -3.35
N VAL A 144 -5.96 -6.66 -2.74
CA VAL A 144 -4.81 -5.76 -2.91
C VAL A 144 -3.75 -6.44 -3.75
N ASP A 145 -3.27 -5.76 -4.79
CA ASP A 145 -2.31 -6.32 -5.75
C ASP A 145 -0.88 -6.36 -5.20
N SER A 146 -0.50 -5.36 -4.40
CA SER A 146 0.82 -5.32 -3.76
C SER A 146 0.87 -4.45 -2.51
N ILE A 147 1.82 -4.76 -1.62
CA ILE A 147 2.09 -4.02 -0.39
C ILE A 147 3.57 -3.66 -0.38
N THR A 148 3.88 -2.38 -0.27
CA THR A 148 5.22 -1.85 -0.09
C THR A 148 5.28 -1.13 1.25
N SER A 149 6.10 -1.63 2.19
CA SER A 149 6.20 -1.09 3.54
C SER A 149 7.46 -1.62 4.23
N ASN A 150 7.71 -1.21 5.47
CA ASN A 150 8.83 -1.72 6.26
C ASN A 150 8.73 -3.25 6.44
N ILE A 151 9.88 -3.91 6.46
CA ILE A 151 9.94 -5.37 6.54
C ILE A 151 9.83 -5.79 7.99
N ALA A 152 8.91 -6.71 8.28
CA ALA A 152 8.81 -7.38 9.57
C ALA A 152 8.76 -8.89 9.39
N VAL A 153 9.56 -9.61 10.17
CA VAL A 153 9.64 -11.08 10.11
C VAL A 153 9.63 -11.70 11.50
N VAL A 154 8.91 -12.80 11.67
CA VAL A 154 8.97 -13.59 12.91
C VAL A 154 10.19 -14.50 12.82
N ARG A 155 11.13 -14.35 13.76
CA ARG A 155 12.31 -15.21 13.90
C ARG A 155 12.64 -15.39 15.37
N ASN A 156 12.91 -16.62 15.79
CA ASN A 156 13.20 -16.97 17.19
C ASN A 156 12.09 -16.47 18.15
N ASN A 157 10.83 -16.68 17.80
CA ASN A 157 9.64 -16.32 18.59
C ASN A 157 9.54 -14.82 18.95
N ARG A 158 10.09 -13.95 18.09
CA ARG A 158 9.86 -12.51 18.16
C ARG A 158 9.75 -11.90 16.77
N ILE A 159 9.12 -10.75 16.69
CA ILE A 159 9.04 -9.93 15.48
C ILE A 159 10.32 -9.09 15.38
N HIS A 160 10.97 -9.14 14.22
CA HIS A 160 12.11 -8.29 13.88
C HIS A 160 11.66 -7.33 12.79
N LEU A 161 11.67 -6.04 13.10
CA LEU A 161 11.30 -4.95 12.21
C LEU A 161 12.56 -4.29 11.63
N SER A 162 12.55 -3.97 10.34
CA SER A 162 13.61 -3.22 9.66
C SER A 162 12.97 -2.26 8.64
N PRO A 163 13.59 -1.10 8.38
CA PRO A 163 13.04 -0.15 7.42
C PRO A 163 13.02 -0.74 6.01
N TYR A 164 12.08 -0.28 5.17
CA TYR A 164 12.01 -0.65 3.77
C TYR A 164 13.27 -0.19 3.01
N SER A 165 13.61 1.08 3.21
CA SER A 165 14.84 1.69 2.74
C SER A 165 15.72 2.02 3.94
N ASP A 166 16.94 1.48 4.02
CA ASP A 166 17.86 1.78 5.13
C ASP A 166 18.86 2.87 4.72
N PRO A 167 18.71 4.09 5.26
CA PRO A 167 19.54 5.21 4.86
C PRO A 167 21.02 5.01 5.20
N SER A 168 21.36 4.11 6.13
CA SER A 168 22.73 3.84 6.58
C SER A 168 23.48 2.81 5.71
N THR A 169 22.74 1.95 5.01
CA THR A 169 23.32 0.90 4.14
C THR A 169 23.15 1.20 2.65
N GLU A 170 22.26 2.13 2.30
CA GLU A 170 22.10 2.64 0.94
C GLU A 170 23.16 3.73 0.62
N SER A 171 24.35 3.27 0.22
CA SER A 171 25.39 4.11 -0.41
C SER A 171 24.98 4.54 -1.84
N PRO A 172 25.46 5.70 -2.32
CA PRO A 172 24.63 6.73 -2.92
C PRO A 172 23.98 6.24 -4.23
N ILE A 173 22.73 5.80 -4.12
CA ILE A 173 21.85 5.74 -5.27
C ILE A 173 21.51 7.21 -5.60
N PRO A 174 21.54 7.68 -6.87
CA PRO A 174 21.33 9.09 -7.24
C PRO A 174 19.96 9.68 -6.85
N PHE A 175 19.16 8.95 -6.07
CA PHE A 175 17.76 9.17 -5.77
C PHE A 175 17.45 9.32 -4.27
N ARG A 176 18.45 9.60 -3.41
CA ARG A 176 18.13 10.00 -2.03
C ARG A 176 17.48 11.39 -2.09
N CYS A 177 16.16 11.37 -2.15
CA CYS A 177 15.30 12.53 -2.16
C CYS A 177 15.58 13.33 -0.87
N LYS A 178 16.22 14.50 -1.03
CA LYS A 178 16.62 15.36 0.11
C LYS A 178 15.45 15.83 0.96
N ASN A 179 14.24 15.78 0.42
CA ASN A 179 13.01 16.22 1.06
C ASN A 179 12.09 15.06 1.44
N CYS A 180 12.51 13.82 1.24
CA CYS A 180 11.66 12.69 1.56
C CYS A 180 11.68 12.45 3.07
N PRO A 181 10.54 12.07 3.66
CA PRO A 181 10.46 11.74 5.07
C PRO A 181 11.44 10.60 5.41
N ASN A 182 11.95 10.57 6.64
CA ASN A 182 12.91 9.54 7.08
C ASN A 182 12.29 8.12 7.15
N ASN A 183 10.99 7.99 6.93
CA ASN A 183 10.15 6.81 7.10
C ASN A 183 9.51 6.31 5.78
N LEU A 184 9.98 6.78 4.62
CA LEU A 184 9.62 6.29 3.28
C LEU A 184 10.83 5.67 2.58
#